data_AF-A0A7X8CZ01-F1
#
_entry.id   AF-A0A7X8CZ01-F1
#
_cell.length_a   1.000
_cell.length_b   1.000
_cell.length_c   1.000
_cell.angle_alpha   90.00
_cell.angle_beta   90.00
_cell.angle_gamma   90.00
#
_symmetry.space_group_name_H-M   'P 1'
#
loop_
_entity.id
_entity.type
_entity.pdbx_description
1 polymer ?
#
loop_
_entity_poly.entity_id
_entity_poly.type
_entity_poly.pdbx_seq_one_letter_code
_entity_poly.pdbx_strand_id
1 'polypeptide(L)'
;MKALLVVEDDAIADIIRFYLRPLGFDVLRYRNPLKALDNLEELEPDAILVSARDFPRHWKPLVQVARRSWAKERCVFILLRGEVFPFEEAAKAMHLGVNGVVKEDLSDRSELSRFQQILKRYVAVEDSRTSDRIYPAAWDRLDFLFNRPSDGLPVAGRIETISVSGLSLKPDLPALTEDLEPGVFLEDCSLRVGSDIVSLGCTLVRKNHVLAFAFTRIADEDRERIVEYLDAAPKREMESLLKK
;
A
#
# COMPACT_ATOMS: atom_id res chain seq x y z
N MET A 1 0.85 -4.87 1.77
CA MET A 1 1.16 -4.02 2.93
C MET A 1 1.86 -4.86 3.98
N LYS A 2 2.77 -4.32 4.78
CA LYS A 2 3.46 -5.01 5.88
C LYS A 2 2.89 -4.56 7.22
N ALA A 3 2.51 -5.51 8.06
CA ALA A 3 2.10 -5.25 9.44
C ALA A 3 3.14 -5.82 10.41
N LEU A 4 3.72 -4.95 11.24
CA LEU A 4 4.55 -5.34 12.37
C LEU A 4 3.65 -5.57 13.60
N LEU A 5 3.67 -6.79 14.12
CA LEU A 5 2.93 -7.19 15.30
C LEU A 5 3.89 -7.46 16.46
N VAL A 6 3.81 -6.67 17.52
CA VAL A 6 4.65 -6.80 18.71
C VAL A 6 3.80 -7.31 19.87
N VAL A 7 3.74 -8.63 20.00
CA VAL A 7 2.88 -9.36 20.96
C VAL A 7 3.61 -10.61 21.43
N GLU A 8 3.60 -10.85 22.75
CA GLU A 8 4.18 -12.05 23.35
C GLU A 8 3.24 -13.24 23.25
N ASP A 9 1.95 -13.02 23.49
CA ASP A 9 0.87 -14.01 23.46
C ASP A 9 0.60 -14.58 22.05
N ASP A 10 0.56 -15.92 21.96
CA ASP A 10 0.32 -16.64 20.70
C ASP A 10 -1.13 -16.56 20.21
N ALA A 11 -2.10 -16.65 21.12
CA ALA A 11 -3.52 -16.65 20.78
C ALA A 11 -3.93 -15.29 20.22
N ILE A 12 -3.51 -14.20 20.88
CA ILE A 12 -3.76 -12.83 20.41
C ILE A 12 -3.13 -12.65 19.03
N ALA A 13 -1.90 -13.12 18.84
CA ALA A 13 -1.23 -12.97 17.56
C ALA A 13 -1.95 -13.67 16.40
N ASP A 14 -2.53 -14.86 16.66
CA ASP A 14 -3.28 -15.59 15.65
C ASP A 14 -4.62 -14.93 15.31
N ILE A 15 -5.32 -14.39 16.31
CA ILE A 15 -6.55 -13.62 16.13
C ILE A 15 -6.26 -12.37 15.27
N ILE A 16 -5.22 -11.61 15.61
CA ILE A 16 -4.86 -10.40 14.85
C ILE A 16 -4.45 -10.76 13.42
N ARG A 17 -3.66 -11.82 13.23
CA ARG A 17 -3.30 -12.32 11.89
C ARG A 17 -4.53 -12.69 11.06
N PHE A 18 -5.51 -13.35 11.66
CA PHE A 18 -6.75 -13.74 11.00
C PHE A 18 -7.51 -12.54 10.42
N TYR A 19 -7.51 -11.40 11.11
CA TYR A 19 -8.19 -10.20 10.63
C TYR A 19 -7.34 -9.32 9.70
N LEU A 20 -6.02 -9.36 9.81
CA LEU A 20 -5.12 -8.56 8.97
C LEU A 20 -4.88 -9.18 7.58
N ARG A 21 -4.80 -10.50 7.48
CA ARG A 21 -4.53 -11.17 6.19
C ARG A 21 -5.58 -10.88 5.10
N PRO A 22 -6.90 -10.92 5.38
CA PRO A 22 -7.92 -10.58 4.39
C PRO A 22 -7.85 -9.13 3.91
N LEU A 23 -7.18 -8.25 4.65
CA LEU A 23 -6.96 -6.85 4.29
C LEU A 23 -5.67 -6.66 3.48
N GLY A 24 -4.96 -7.72 3.08
CA GLY A 24 -3.75 -7.63 2.26
C GLY A 24 -2.46 -7.33 3.03
N PHE A 25 -2.47 -7.51 4.36
CA PHE A 25 -1.26 -7.40 5.18
C PHE A 25 -0.49 -8.71 5.25
N ASP A 26 0.81 -8.63 4.98
CA ASP A 26 1.79 -9.61 5.42
C ASP A 26 2.22 -9.28 6.85
N VAL A 27 2.07 -10.23 7.77
CA VAL A 27 2.18 -9.99 9.22
C VAL A 27 3.49 -10.55 9.76
N LEU A 28 4.38 -9.66 10.16
CA LEU A 28 5.66 -9.96 10.79
C LEU A 28 5.51 -9.81 12.31
N ARG A 29 5.76 -10.89 13.05
CA ARG A 29 5.63 -10.87 14.51
C ARG A 29 6.98 -10.78 15.22
N TYR A 30 7.03 -9.94 16.24
CA TYR A 30 8.10 -9.90 17.23
C TYR A 30 7.55 -10.14 18.64
N ARG A 31 8.22 -11.01 19.41
CA ARG A 31 7.97 -11.18 20.85
C ARG A 31 8.89 -10.30 21.71
N ASN A 32 9.85 -9.60 21.09
CA ASN A 32 10.78 -8.72 21.78
C ASN A 32 10.67 -7.32 21.16
N PRO A 33 10.19 -6.31 21.92
CA PRO A 33 9.99 -4.97 21.40
C PRO A 33 11.30 -4.25 21.07
N LEU A 34 12.43 -4.62 21.68
CA LEU A 34 13.74 -4.05 21.37
C LEU A 34 14.22 -4.53 19.99
N LYS A 35 14.09 -5.82 19.71
CA LYS A 35 14.36 -6.35 18.36
C LYS A 35 13.44 -5.71 17.31
N ALA A 36 12.16 -5.51 17.64
CA ALA A 36 11.23 -4.84 16.75
C ALA A 36 11.66 -3.39 16.47
N LEU A 37 12.16 -2.69 17.49
CA LEU A 37 12.67 -1.33 17.38
C LEU A 37 13.93 -1.26 16.49
N ASP A 38 14.89 -2.15 16.73
CA ASP A 38 16.17 -2.19 15.98
C ASP A 38 15.96 -2.43 14.48
N ASN A 39 14.96 -3.23 14.13
CA ASN A 39 14.65 -3.55 12.72
C ASN A 39 13.61 -2.61 12.11
N LEU A 40 13.06 -1.66 12.87
CA LEU A 40 11.88 -0.90 12.46
C LEU A 40 12.09 -0.17 11.13
N GLU A 41 13.22 0.53 10.99
CA GLU A 41 13.58 1.27 9.79
C GLU A 41 13.77 0.38 8.55
N GLU A 42 14.33 -0.82 8.71
CA GLU A 42 14.51 -1.77 7.61
C GLU A 42 13.18 -2.41 7.19
N LEU A 43 12.32 -2.71 8.18
CA LEU A 43 11.04 -3.35 7.93
C LEU A 43 10.08 -2.45 7.16
N GLU A 44 10.13 -1.14 7.41
CA GLU A 44 9.24 -0.13 6.83
C GLU A 44 7.75 -0.55 6.86
N PRO A 45 7.16 -0.82 8.04
CA PRO A 45 5.79 -1.32 8.13
C PRO A 45 4.74 -0.25 7.84
N ASP A 46 3.67 -0.65 7.17
CA ASP A 46 2.47 0.17 6.91
C ASP A 46 1.55 0.21 8.14
N ALA A 47 1.59 -0.84 8.96
CA ALA A 47 0.91 -0.91 10.25
C ALA A 47 1.80 -1.48 11.35
N ILE A 48 1.73 -0.90 12.55
CA ILE A 48 2.39 -1.37 13.76
C ILE A 48 1.32 -1.59 14.82
N LEU A 49 1.24 -2.81 15.33
CA LEU A 49 0.34 -3.21 16.40
C LEU A 49 1.16 -3.66 17.59
N VAL A 50 0.95 -3.06 18.76
CA VAL A 50 1.72 -3.37 19.97
C VAL A 50 0.78 -3.71 21.11
N SER A 51 1.05 -4.83 21.79
CA SER A 51 0.40 -5.14 23.06
C SER A 51 0.89 -4.20 24.15
N ALA A 52 -0.01 -3.38 24.68
CA ALA A 52 0.23 -2.57 25.86
C ALA A 52 0.16 -3.40 27.15
N ARG A 53 -0.44 -4.59 27.11
CA ARG A 53 -0.46 -5.55 28.22
C ARG A 53 0.90 -6.23 28.39
N ASP A 54 1.43 -6.79 27.30
CA ASP A 54 2.71 -7.50 27.30
C ASP A 54 3.88 -6.50 27.40
N PHE A 55 3.74 -5.31 26.79
CA PHE A 55 4.81 -4.31 26.73
C PHE A 55 4.38 -2.89 27.18
N PRO A 56 3.96 -2.70 28.44
CA PRO A 56 3.37 -1.44 28.94
C PRO A 56 4.30 -0.22 28.86
N ARG A 57 5.62 -0.44 28.82
CA ARG A 57 6.63 0.61 28.72
C ARG A 57 7.19 0.82 27.31
N HIS A 58 7.18 -0.22 26.46
CA HIS A 58 7.93 -0.21 25.19
C HIS A 58 7.15 0.37 24.02
N TRP A 59 5.82 0.43 24.11
CA TRP A 59 5.02 1.03 23.06
C TRP A 59 5.33 2.53 22.85
N LYS A 60 5.76 3.23 23.91
CA LYS A 60 6.10 4.67 23.87
C LYS A 60 7.36 4.94 23.02
N PRO A 61 8.52 4.28 23.27
CA PRO A 61 9.66 4.37 22.35
C PRO A 61 9.32 3.98 20.91
N LEU A 62 8.57 2.88 20.71
CA LEU A 62 8.21 2.40 19.38
C LEU A 62 7.41 3.44 18.58
N VAL A 63 6.37 4.04 19.18
CA VAL A 63 5.58 5.08 18.49
C VAL A 63 6.43 6.32 18.23
N GLN A 64 7.33 6.69 19.14
CA GLN A 64 8.20 7.85 18.94
C GLN A 64 9.19 7.66 17.79
N VAL A 65 9.81 6.48 17.67
CA VAL A 65 10.67 6.18 16.52
C VAL A 65 9.85 6.12 15.23
N ALA A 66 8.72 5.41 15.23
CA ALA A 66 7.84 5.36 14.06
C ALA A 66 7.38 6.75 13.60
N ARG A 67 7.09 7.68 14.53
CA ARG A 67 6.64 9.04 14.22
C ARG A 67 7.74 10.00 13.82
N ARG A 68 9.00 9.70 14.13
CA ARG A 68 10.15 10.43 13.59
C ARG A 68 10.39 10.08 12.13
N SER A 69 10.21 8.80 11.79
CA SER A 69 10.43 8.33 10.42
C SER A 69 9.21 8.56 9.53
N TRP A 70 7.98 8.44 10.07
CA TRP A 70 6.76 8.37 9.28
C TRP A 70 5.57 9.13 9.87
N ALA A 71 4.85 9.82 8.99
CA ALA A 71 3.57 10.46 9.32
C ALA A 71 2.50 9.44 9.72
N LYS A 72 1.47 9.89 10.45
CA LYS A 72 0.37 9.04 10.96
C LYS A 72 -0.44 8.38 9.85
N GLU A 73 -0.41 8.97 8.66
CA GLU A 73 -1.10 8.54 7.46
C GLU A 73 -0.32 7.49 6.67
N ARG A 74 1.02 7.42 6.84
CA ARG A 74 1.88 6.41 6.17
C ARG A 74 2.04 5.15 7.00
N CYS A 75 2.11 5.28 8.33
CA CYS A 75 2.29 4.13 9.22
C CYS A 75 1.26 4.18 10.35
N VAL A 76 0.28 3.27 10.30
CA VAL A 76 -0.77 3.16 11.31
C VAL A 76 -0.19 2.55 12.57
N PHE A 77 -0.39 3.18 13.72
CA PHE A 77 0.04 2.65 15.00
C PHE A 77 -1.19 2.36 15.87
N ILE A 78 -1.40 1.08 16.20
CA ILE A 78 -2.53 0.61 17.00
C ILE A 78 -1.99 0.01 18.31
N LEU A 79 -2.55 0.44 19.44
CA LEU A 79 -2.31 -0.22 20.72
C LEU A 79 -3.40 -1.26 20.97
N LEU A 80 -2.96 -2.48 21.25
CA LEU A 80 -3.79 -3.54 21.79
C LEU A 80 -3.77 -3.39 23.32
N ARG A 81 -4.91 -3.14 23.93
CA ARG A 81 -5.05 -2.97 25.38
C ARG A 81 -5.68 -4.20 26.02
N GLY A 82 -5.18 -4.57 27.19
CA GLY A 82 -5.89 -5.48 28.09
C GLY A 82 -7.13 -4.83 28.73
N GLU A 83 -7.69 -5.52 29.72
CA GLU A 83 -8.84 -5.03 30.49
C GLU A 83 -8.52 -3.74 31.24
N VAL A 84 -7.31 -3.62 31.78
CA VAL A 84 -6.86 -2.45 32.52
C VAL A 84 -6.01 -1.56 31.61
N PHE A 85 -6.58 -0.42 31.19
CA PHE A 85 -5.86 0.62 30.46
C PHE A 85 -6.29 2.00 30.94
N PRO A 86 -5.52 2.62 31.86
CA PRO A 86 -5.91 3.88 32.50
C PRO A 86 -6.08 5.04 31.52
N PHE A 87 -6.93 5.99 31.88
CA PHE A 87 -7.16 7.21 31.08
C PHE A 87 -5.86 7.96 30.77
N GLU A 88 -4.93 8.03 31.72
CA GLU A 88 -3.63 8.65 31.51
C GLU A 88 -2.81 7.99 30.40
N GLU A 89 -2.86 6.66 30.28
CA GLU A 89 -2.16 5.94 29.22
C GLU A 89 -2.83 6.18 27.86
N ALA A 90 -4.15 6.30 27.82
CA ALA A 90 -4.88 6.68 26.61
C ALA A 90 -4.56 8.12 26.17
N ALA A 91 -4.47 9.07 27.11
CA ALA A 91 -4.09 10.44 26.83
C ALA A 91 -2.66 10.53 26.28
N LYS A 92 -1.72 9.78 26.87
CA LYS A 92 -0.34 9.67 26.35
C LYS A 92 -0.32 9.06 24.96
N ALA A 93 -1.10 8.00 24.71
CA ALA A 93 -1.15 7.36 23.40
C ALA A 93 -1.60 8.33 22.31
N MET A 94 -2.66 9.10 22.59
CA MET A 94 -3.16 10.12 21.67
C MET A 94 -2.11 11.22 21.42
N HIS A 95 -1.47 11.73 22.47
CA HIS A 95 -0.44 12.75 22.37
C HIS A 95 0.79 12.30 21.56
N LEU A 96 1.24 11.06 21.77
CA LEU A 96 2.40 10.49 21.09
C LEU A 96 2.11 10.04 19.64
N GLY A 97 0.85 10.10 19.21
CA GLY A 97 0.46 9.87 17.82
C GLY A 97 0.05 8.44 17.48
N VAL A 98 -0.46 7.69 18.46
CA VAL A 98 -1.18 6.43 18.23
C VAL A 98 -2.48 6.72 17.49
N ASN A 99 -2.80 5.92 16.46
CA ASN A 99 -4.00 6.09 15.63
C ASN A 99 -5.25 5.51 16.30
N GLY A 100 -5.08 4.45 17.10
CA GLY A 100 -6.18 3.84 17.82
C GLY A 100 -5.74 2.94 18.96
N VAL A 101 -6.63 2.77 19.92
CA VAL A 101 -6.49 1.84 21.04
C VAL A 101 -7.69 0.90 20.99
N VAL A 102 -7.45 -0.40 20.94
CA VAL A 102 -8.47 -1.46 20.80
C VAL A 102 -8.20 -2.58 21.80
N LYS A 103 -9.23 -3.32 22.23
CA LYS A 103 -9.00 -4.52 23.06
C LYS A 103 -8.21 -5.59 22.29
N GLU A 104 -7.35 -6.34 22.99
CA GLU A 104 -6.61 -7.45 22.37
C GLU A 104 -7.50 -8.67 22.12
N ASP A 105 -8.48 -8.90 23.00
CA ASP A 105 -9.54 -9.88 22.77
C ASP A 105 -10.61 -9.25 21.87
N LEU A 106 -10.50 -9.52 20.56
CA LEU A 106 -11.43 -9.06 19.52
C LEU A 106 -12.74 -9.87 19.50
N SER A 107 -13.09 -10.54 20.60
CA SER A 107 -14.35 -11.28 20.76
C SER A 107 -15.59 -10.38 20.71
N ASP A 108 -15.45 -9.11 21.10
CA ASP A 108 -16.52 -8.11 21.01
C ASP A 108 -16.66 -7.57 19.58
N ARG A 109 -17.85 -7.71 19.00
CA ARG A 109 -18.18 -7.20 17.66
C ARG A 109 -17.95 -5.68 17.53
N SER A 110 -18.13 -4.92 18.60
CA SER A 110 -17.93 -3.47 18.59
C SER A 110 -16.45 -3.08 18.49
N GLU A 111 -15.59 -3.75 19.26
CA GLU A 111 -14.13 -3.58 19.21
C GLU A 111 -13.57 -4.10 17.88
N LEU A 112 -14.09 -5.23 17.37
CA LEU A 112 -13.76 -5.72 16.03
C LEU A 112 -14.11 -4.69 14.94
N SER A 113 -15.31 -4.12 14.99
CA SER A 113 -15.74 -3.10 14.04
C SER A 113 -14.83 -1.87 14.09
N ARG A 114 -14.46 -1.42 15.30
CA ARG A 114 -13.52 -0.31 15.49
C ARG A 114 -12.13 -0.63 14.93
N PHE A 115 -11.61 -1.82 15.21
CA PHE A 115 -10.33 -2.29 14.68
C PHE A 115 -10.33 -2.28 13.15
N GLN A 116 -11.37 -2.86 12.55
CA GLN A 116 -11.55 -2.87 11.10
C GLN A 116 -11.75 -1.47 10.53
N GLN A 117 -12.44 -0.56 11.22
CA GLN A 117 -12.66 0.80 10.73
C GLN A 117 -11.37 1.63 10.72
N ILE A 118 -10.54 1.49 11.76
CA ILE A 118 -9.21 2.12 11.81
C ILE A 118 -8.42 1.62 10.61
N LEU A 119 -8.29 0.29 10.46
CA LEU A 119 -7.53 -0.28 9.37
C LEU A 119 -8.10 0.08 8.01
N LYS A 120 -9.41 -0.03 7.78
CA LYS A 120 -10.04 0.36 6.51
C LYS A 120 -9.80 1.82 6.14
N ARG A 121 -9.74 2.75 7.11
CA ARG A 121 -9.41 4.15 6.81
C ARG A 121 -8.01 4.28 6.23
N TYR A 122 -7.07 3.48 6.73
CA TYR A 122 -5.68 3.54 6.29
C TYR A 122 -5.38 2.63 5.12
N VAL A 123 -6.06 1.48 5.01
CA VAL A 123 -6.10 0.65 3.81
C VAL A 123 -6.72 1.45 2.69
N ALA A 124 -7.79 2.25 2.89
CA ALA A 124 -8.38 3.15 1.89
C ALA A 124 -7.47 4.34 1.53
N VAL A 125 -6.71 4.87 2.49
CA VAL A 125 -5.70 5.92 2.24
C VAL A 125 -4.48 5.34 1.52
N GLU A 126 -4.07 4.12 1.83
CA GLU A 126 -3.17 3.33 1.00
C GLU A 126 -3.86 2.87 -0.28
N ASP A 127 -5.18 2.75 -0.37
CA ASP A 127 -5.90 2.35 -1.59
C ASP A 127 -5.79 3.45 -2.62
N SER A 128 -5.95 4.70 -2.16
CA SER A 128 -5.63 5.89 -2.94
C SER A 128 -4.14 6.01 -3.35
N ARG A 129 -3.21 5.24 -2.73
CA ARG A 129 -1.76 5.29 -3.00
C ARG A 129 -1.16 3.98 -3.56
N THR A 130 -1.84 2.84 -3.45
CA THR A 130 -1.29 1.49 -3.57
C THR A 130 -2.31 0.43 -4.06
N SER A 131 -3.62 0.48 -3.73
CA SER A 131 -4.47 -0.74 -3.84
C SER A 131 -5.20 -1.04 -5.16
N ASP A 132 -5.20 -0.18 -6.16
CA ASP A 132 -5.63 -0.62 -7.51
C ASP A 132 -4.51 -1.24 -8.36
N ARG A 133 -3.33 -1.57 -7.80
CA ARG A 133 -2.23 -2.13 -8.61
C ARG A 133 -2.50 -3.58 -8.99
N ILE A 134 -3.04 -3.79 -10.18
CA ILE A 134 -3.24 -5.09 -10.83
C ILE A 134 -1.96 -5.50 -11.56
N TYR A 135 -1.63 -6.79 -11.49
CA TYR A 135 -0.64 -7.42 -12.37
C TYR A 135 -1.35 -7.87 -13.65
N PRO A 136 -1.06 -7.28 -14.82
CA PRO A 136 -1.71 -7.66 -16.06
C PRO A 136 -1.54 -9.16 -16.36
N ALA A 137 -2.65 -9.87 -16.51
CA ALA A 137 -2.64 -11.26 -16.93
C ALA A 137 -2.53 -11.37 -18.46
N ALA A 138 -2.32 -12.57 -19.00
CA ALA A 138 -2.16 -12.77 -20.44
C ALA A 138 -3.39 -12.37 -21.28
N TRP A 139 -4.56 -12.24 -20.66
CA TRP A 139 -5.80 -11.81 -21.31
C TRP A 139 -6.05 -10.30 -21.20
N ASP A 140 -5.28 -9.58 -20.38
CA ASP A 140 -5.41 -8.13 -20.29
C ASP A 140 -4.75 -7.44 -21.47
N ARG A 141 -5.49 -6.53 -22.09
CA ARG A 141 -5.00 -5.72 -23.22
C ARG A 141 -4.52 -4.37 -22.70
N LEU A 142 -3.36 -4.39 -22.07
CA LEU A 142 -2.72 -3.22 -21.49
C LEU A 142 -1.35 -2.98 -22.13
N ASP A 143 -1.21 -1.88 -22.86
CA ASP A 143 0.06 -1.42 -23.43
C ASP A 143 0.32 0.03 -23.02
N PHE A 144 1.58 0.39 -22.83
CA PHE A 144 1.96 1.75 -22.50
C PHE A 144 3.13 2.22 -23.35
N LEU A 145 3.03 3.45 -23.85
CA LEU A 145 4.01 4.10 -24.70
C LEU A 145 4.18 5.55 -24.26
N PHE A 146 5.40 6.04 -24.28
CA PHE A 146 5.70 7.46 -24.09
C PHE A 146 6.83 7.87 -25.03
N ASN A 147 6.91 9.17 -25.35
CA ASN A 147 8.03 9.69 -26.12
C ASN A 147 9.13 10.15 -25.19
N ARG A 148 10.37 9.76 -25.50
CA ARG A 148 11.54 10.22 -24.78
C ARG A 148 11.70 11.75 -24.93
N PRO A 149 11.87 12.51 -23.84
CA PRO A 149 11.96 13.97 -23.91
C PRO A 149 13.15 14.51 -24.71
N SER A 150 14.27 13.78 -24.76
CA SER A 150 15.50 14.29 -25.39
C SER A 150 15.43 14.35 -26.91
N ASP A 151 14.80 13.37 -27.54
CA ASP A 151 14.83 13.17 -29.01
C ASP A 151 13.48 12.77 -29.61
N GLY A 152 12.44 12.60 -28.78
CA GLY A 152 11.09 12.24 -29.21
C GLY A 152 10.95 10.78 -29.63
N LEU A 153 11.95 9.92 -29.41
CA LEU A 153 11.83 8.51 -29.77
C LEU A 153 10.77 7.80 -28.90
N PRO A 154 9.91 6.97 -29.49
CA PRO A 154 8.91 6.23 -28.73
C PRO A 154 9.58 5.14 -27.90
N VAL A 155 9.22 5.08 -26.62
CA VAL A 155 9.62 4.05 -25.69
C VAL A 155 8.38 3.25 -25.30
N ALA A 156 8.43 1.95 -25.58
CA ALA A 156 7.43 0.98 -25.18
C ALA A 156 8.04 -0.06 -24.21
N GLY A 157 7.16 -0.84 -23.61
CA GLY A 157 7.58 -1.92 -22.74
C GLY A 157 6.41 -2.71 -22.20
N ARG A 158 6.74 -3.69 -21.36
CA ARG A 158 5.76 -4.49 -20.65
C ARG A 158 5.33 -3.80 -19.37
N ILE A 159 4.01 -3.65 -19.18
CA ILE A 159 3.45 -3.20 -17.90
C ILE A 159 3.56 -4.35 -16.90
N GLU A 160 4.29 -4.12 -15.81
CA GLU A 160 4.43 -5.06 -14.68
C GLU A 160 3.26 -4.91 -13.71
N THR A 161 2.89 -3.67 -13.39
CA THR A 161 1.72 -3.35 -12.56
C THR A 161 1.04 -2.08 -13.04
N ILE A 162 -0.27 -1.95 -12.86
CA ILE A 162 -1.03 -0.74 -13.17
C ILE A 162 -2.12 -0.50 -12.14
N SER A 163 -2.34 0.76 -11.76
CA SER A 163 -3.47 1.25 -10.98
C SER A 163 -4.12 2.45 -11.66
N VAL A 164 -5.21 2.94 -11.05
CA VAL A 164 -5.90 4.18 -11.46
C VAL A 164 -5.01 5.43 -11.33
N SER A 165 -3.92 5.33 -10.55
CA SER A 165 -3.02 6.45 -10.23
C SER A 165 -1.63 6.34 -10.84
N GLY A 166 -1.27 5.22 -11.47
CA GLY A 166 0.05 5.05 -12.06
C GLY A 166 0.32 3.64 -12.56
N LEU A 167 1.52 3.42 -13.09
CA LEU A 167 1.94 2.11 -13.59
C LEU A 167 3.43 1.86 -13.39
N SER A 168 3.83 0.61 -13.55
CA SER A 168 5.23 0.19 -13.60
C SER A 168 5.51 -0.46 -14.95
N LEU A 169 6.53 0.02 -15.63
CA LEU A 169 6.90 -0.41 -16.98
C LEU A 169 8.31 -1.01 -16.95
N LYS A 170 8.46 -2.19 -17.56
CA LYS A 170 9.76 -2.73 -17.94
C LYS A 170 10.01 -2.39 -19.41
N PRO A 171 10.93 -1.45 -19.74
CA PRO A 171 11.20 -1.07 -21.12
C PRO A 171 11.73 -2.23 -21.95
N ASP A 172 11.33 -2.31 -23.22
CA ASP A 172 11.87 -3.33 -24.14
C ASP A 172 13.34 -3.06 -24.48
N LEU A 173 13.71 -1.78 -24.55
CA LEU A 173 15.07 -1.31 -24.82
C LEU A 173 15.51 -0.36 -23.70
N PRO A 174 16.20 -0.86 -22.65
CA PRO A 174 16.66 -0.03 -21.53
C PRO A 174 17.58 1.13 -21.93
N ALA A 175 18.33 1.01 -23.03
CA ALA A 175 19.19 2.07 -23.54
C ALA A 175 18.42 3.36 -23.91
N LEU A 176 17.11 3.25 -24.19
CA LEU A 176 16.25 4.40 -24.51
C LEU A 176 15.73 5.12 -23.26
N THR A 177 16.11 4.69 -22.06
CA THR A 177 15.64 5.28 -20.78
C THR A 177 16.78 5.73 -19.88
N GLU A 178 18.02 5.71 -20.39
CA GLU A 178 19.23 6.08 -19.64
C GLU A 178 19.27 7.56 -19.25
N ASP A 179 18.68 8.43 -20.06
CA ASP A 179 18.67 9.88 -19.89
C ASP A 179 17.48 10.40 -19.07
N LEU A 180 16.50 9.53 -18.79
CA LEU A 180 15.37 9.90 -17.93
C LEU A 180 15.83 10.05 -16.49
N GLU A 181 15.36 11.06 -15.77
CA GLU A 181 15.63 11.20 -14.35
C GLU A 181 14.32 11.17 -13.54
N PRO A 182 14.31 10.60 -12.32
CA PRO A 182 13.16 10.71 -11.44
C PRO A 182 12.74 12.18 -11.26
N GLY A 183 11.45 12.45 -11.39
CA GLY A 183 10.86 13.78 -11.39
C GLY A 183 10.57 14.34 -12.79
N VAL A 184 11.06 13.72 -13.86
CA VAL A 184 10.73 14.14 -15.23
C VAL A 184 9.24 13.94 -15.52
N PHE A 185 8.62 15.01 -16.01
CA PHE A 185 7.24 15.01 -16.50
C PHE A 185 7.22 14.68 -17.99
N LEU A 186 6.36 13.73 -18.36
CA LEU A 186 6.09 13.29 -19.71
C LEU A 186 4.68 13.73 -20.06
N GLU A 187 4.55 14.60 -21.07
CA GLU A 187 3.26 15.20 -21.40
C GLU A 187 2.37 14.28 -22.25
N ASP A 188 2.97 13.59 -23.22
CA ASP A 188 2.27 12.78 -24.22
C ASP A 188 2.50 11.27 -24.00
N CYS A 189 1.95 10.72 -22.91
CA CYS A 189 1.93 9.28 -22.67
C CYS A 189 0.63 8.67 -23.24
N SER A 190 0.71 7.49 -23.86
CA SER A 190 -0.42 6.73 -24.39
C SER A 190 -0.57 5.40 -23.66
N LEU A 191 -1.73 5.16 -23.08
CA LEU A 191 -2.08 3.93 -22.37
C LEU A 191 -3.25 3.24 -23.09
N ARG A 192 -3.01 2.03 -23.61
CA ARG A 192 -4.09 1.18 -24.14
C ARG A 192 -4.76 0.46 -22.98
N VAL A 193 -6.08 0.54 -22.92
CA VAL A 193 -6.94 -0.14 -21.95
C VAL A 193 -8.04 -0.86 -22.73
N GLY A 194 -7.91 -2.17 -22.93
CA GLY A 194 -8.88 -2.94 -23.70
C GLY A 194 -8.82 -2.65 -25.21
N SER A 195 -9.89 -2.06 -25.75
CA SER A 195 -9.96 -1.56 -27.14
C SER A 195 -9.57 -0.10 -27.27
N ASP A 196 -9.48 0.62 -26.15
CA ASP A 196 -9.42 2.07 -26.14
C ASP A 196 -7.99 2.54 -25.83
N ILE A 197 -7.66 3.75 -26.28
CA ILE A 197 -6.37 4.39 -26.03
C ILE A 197 -6.64 5.70 -25.28
N VAL A 198 -6.02 5.81 -24.11
CA VAL A 198 -6.08 6.97 -23.23
C VAL A 198 -4.79 7.77 -23.37
N SER A 199 -4.92 9.08 -23.57
CA SER A 199 -3.80 10.02 -23.54
C SER A 199 -3.68 10.62 -22.14
N LEU A 200 -2.49 10.52 -21.54
CA LEU A 200 -2.25 11.00 -20.18
C LEU A 200 -0.84 11.56 -20.04
N GLY A 201 -0.67 12.53 -19.13
CA GLY A 201 0.63 13.02 -18.69
C GLY A 201 1.06 12.32 -17.41
N CYS A 202 2.33 11.89 -17.39
CA CYS A 202 2.86 11.03 -16.36
C CYS A 202 4.21 11.55 -15.83
N THR A 203 4.46 11.42 -14.52
CA THR A 203 5.75 11.77 -13.91
C THR A 203 6.51 10.50 -13.55
N LEU A 204 7.79 10.43 -13.92
CA LEU A 204 8.67 9.34 -13.52
C LEU A 204 8.99 9.47 -12.02
N VAL A 205 8.52 8.53 -11.21
CA VAL A 205 8.75 8.55 -9.75
C VAL A 205 10.01 7.79 -9.37
N ARG A 206 10.32 6.72 -10.10
CA ARG A 206 11.47 5.86 -9.81
C ARG A 206 12.05 5.30 -11.10
N LYS A 207 13.38 5.36 -11.20
CA LYS A 207 14.18 4.76 -12.28
C LYS A 207 15.02 3.63 -11.72
N ASN A 208 14.74 2.42 -12.18
CA ASN A 208 15.49 1.18 -11.94
C ASN A 208 15.35 0.31 -13.22
N HIS A 209 15.60 -1.00 -13.14
CA HIS A 209 15.24 -1.94 -14.22
C HIS A 209 13.75 -1.94 -14.58
N VAL A 210 12.90 -1.44 -13.68
CA VAL A 210 11.48 -1.17 -13.90
C VAL A 210 11.27 0.31 -13.58
N LEU A 211 10.66 1.04 -14.51
CA LEU A 211 10.29 2.44 -14.37
C LEU A 211 8.93 2.53 -13.67
N ALA A 212 8.79 3.41 -12.69
CA ALA A 212 7.51 3.67 -12.03
C ALA A 212 7.00 5.06 -12.39
N PHE A 213 5.79 5.12 -12.93
CA PHE A 213 5.14 6.36 -13.34
C PHE A 213 3.92 6.64 -12.45
N ALA A 214 3.72 7.91 -12.11
CA ALA A 214 2.48 8.41 -11.51
C ALA A 214 1.70 9.21 -12.56
N PHE A 215 0.40 8.98 -12.67
CA PHE A 215 -0.48 9.74 -13.56
C PHE A 215 -0.74 11.11 -12.94
N THR A 216 -0.32 12.16 -13.64
CA THR A 216 -0.38 13.53 -13.16
C THR A 216 -1.39 14.38 -13.92
N ARG A 217 -1.64 14.06 -15.19
CA ARG A 217 -2.60 14.76 -16.04
C ARG A 217 -3.44 13.74 -16.79
N ILE A 218 -4.70 13.59 -16.41
CA ILE A 218 -5.65 12.66 -17.02
C ILE A 218 -7.03 13.32 -17.00
N ALA A 219 -7.81 13.16 -18.07
CA ALA A 219 -9.19 13.60 -18.10
C ALA A 219 -10.05 12.70 -17.20
N ASP A 220 -11.10 13.25 -16.58
CA ASP A 220 -11.96 12.47 -15.67
C ASP A 220 -12.65 11.31 -16.41
N GLU A 221 -13.08 11.52 -17.65
CA GLU A 221 -13.66 10.46 -18.51
C GLU A 221 -12.67 9.31 -18.75
N ASP A 222 -11.40 9.63 -18.97
CA ASP A 222 -10.36 8.63 -19.20
C ASP A 222 -9.95 7.91 -17.91
N ARG A 223 -10.02 8.61 -16.78
CA ARG A 223 -9.83 8.00 -15.46
C ARG A 223 -10.93 6.98 -15.17
N GLU A 224 -12.19 7.32 -15.46
CA GLU A 224 -13.32 6.39 -15.31
C GLU A 224 -13.15 5.14 -16.18
N ARG A 225 -12.69 5.28 -17.43
CA ARG A 225 -12.38 4.12 -18.30
C ARG A 225 -11.33 3.19 -17.72
N ILE A 226 -10.28 3.74 -17.11
CA ILE A 226 -9.26 2.92 -16.44
C ILE A 226 -9.88 2.17 -15.27
N VAL A 227 -10.66 2.86 -14.41
CA VAL A 227 -11.35 2.25 -13.27
C VAL A 227 -12.26 1.11 -13.74
N GLU A 228 -13.15 1.36 -14.69
CA GLU A 228 -14.08 0.37 -15.23
C GLU A 228 -13.35 -0.86 -15.79
N TYR A 229 -12.24 -0.64 -16.49
CA TYR A 229 -11.46 -1.75 -17.02
C TYR A 229 -10.81 -2.56 -15.89
N LEU A 230 -10.18 -1.90 -14.91
CA LEU A 230 -9.51 -2.58 -13.81
C LEU A 230 -10.52 -3.36 -12.93
N ASP A 231 -11.68 -2.78 -12.63
CA ASP A 231 -12.76 -3.41 -11.86
C ASP A 231 -13.37 -4.63 -12.56
N ALA A 232 -13.37 -4.64 -13.90
CA ALA A 232 -13.86 -5.77 -14.69
C ALA A 232 -12.86 -6.94 -14.81
N ALA A 233 -11.69 -6.87 -14.16
CA ALA A 233 -10.68 -7.94 -14.18
C ALA A 233 -11.20 -9.32 -13.71
N PRO A 234 -11.95 -9.45 -12.60
CA PRO A 234 -12.48 -10.74 -12.14
C PRO A 234 -13.44 -11.38 -13.13
N LYS A 235 -14.24 -10.56 -13.83
CA LYS A 235 -15.16 -11.03 -14.87
C LYS A 235 -14.40 -11.58 -16.08
N ARG A 236 -13.33 -10.90 -16.50
CA ARG A 236 -12.47 -11.35 -17.61
C ARG A 236 -11.71 -12.64 -17.28
N GLU A 237 -11.28 -12.80 -16.03
CA GLU A 237 -10.68 -14.04 -15.54
C GLU A 237 -11.67 -15.21 -15.66
N MET A 238 -12.91 -15.03 -15.19
CA MET A 238 -13.97 -16.06 -15.33
C MET A 238 -14.28 -16.40 -16.79
N GLU A 239 -14.39 -15.41 -17.67
CA GLU A 239 -14.64 -15.62 -19.11
C GLU A 239 -13.48 -16.34 -19.82
N SER A 240 -12.24 -16.12 -19.38
CA SER A 240 -11.06 -16.82 -19.91
C SER A 240 -11.04 -18.30 -19.49
N LEU A 241 -11.44 -18.60 -18.25
CA LEU A 241 -11.52 -19.98 -17.73
C LEU A 241 -12.64 -20.80 -18.39
N LEU A 242 -13.75 -20.17 -18.78
CA LEU A 242 -14.88 -20.82 -19.46
C LEU A 242 -14.64 -21.08 -20.96
N LYS A 243 -13.60 -20.48 -21.56
CA LYS A 243 -13.22 -20.67 -22.98
C LYS A 243 -12.13 -21.73 -23.18
N LYS A 244 -11.70 -22.43 -22.12
CA LYS A 244 -10.83 -23.61 -22.18
C LYS A 244 -11.65 -24.89 -22.02
#